data_AF-A0A671PVV1-F1
#
_entry.id   AF-A0A671PVV1-F1
#
_cell.length_a   1.000
_cell.length_b   1.000
_cell.length_c   1.000
_cell.angle_alpha   90.00
_cell.angle_beta   90.00
_cell.angle_gamma   90.00
#
_symmetry.space_group_name_H-M   'P 1'
#
loop_
_entity.id
_entity.type
_entity.pdbx_description
1 polymer ?
#
loop_
_entity_poly.entity_id
_entity_poly.type
_entity_poly.pdbx_seq_one_letter_code
_entity_poly.pdbx_strand_id
1 'polypeptide(L)'
;LTMIFFSAPLASNRTKTQECEECVPELCPLPLGCRAGLVQDSCGCCSQCANLEGQTCDLGQRNVYYGLCGENLECKLDRSDGADLEEPEAQCVCLSQKTLCGSDGQTYMNICKYKEAAYSNPGLNVSDGPCRTVPIIKVPPHNLVNATGSSIAFLCEVFAFPMALVEWRKDGKEVILPGDDPHISVQSRGGPQKYELSSWLQIEEASQMDSGTYRCIARNELGHVSATAILGVLPSGKSYTLS
;
A
#
# COMPACT_ATOMS: atom_id res chain seq x y z
N LEU A 1 -77.38 -23.87 8.36
CA LEU A 1 -76.59 -25.00 8.90
C LEU A 1 -76.03 -25.75 7.69
N THR A 2 -74.74 -25.88 7.43
CA THR A 2 -73.52 -25.76 8.24
C THR A 2 -72.38 -25.45 7.27
N MET A 3 -71.54 -24.47 7.58
CA MET A 3 -70.28 -24.20 6.86
C MET A 3 -69.31 -25.36 7.13
N ILE A 4 -68.71 -25.95 6.09
CA ILE A 4 -67.54 -26.85 6.24
C ILE A 4 -66.37 -26.19 5.55
N PHE A 5 -65.41 -25.75 6.37
CA PHE A 5 -64.10 -25.27 5.99
C PHE A 5 -63.23 -26.46 5.56
N PHE A 6 -62.67 -26.43 4.35
CA PHE A 6 -61.52 -27.25 4.00
C PHE A 6 -60.25 -26.42 4.18
N SER A 7 -59.44 -26.82 5.15
CA SER A 7 -58.13 -26.28 5.45
C SER A 7 -57.14 -26.61 4.33
N ALA A 8 -56.46 -25.60 3.81
CA ALA A 8 -55.28 -25.77 2.96
C ALA A 8 -54.06 -26.16 3.83
N PRO A 9 -53.13 -27.00 3.35
CA PRO A 9 -51.94 -27.35 4.11
C PRO A 9 -50.95 -26.18 4.16
N LEU A 10 -50.34 -25.99 5.33
CA LEU A 10 -49.36 -24.95 5.61
C LEU A 10 -48.16 -25.01 4.66
N ALA A 11 -47.81 -23.85 4.11
CA ALA A 11 -46.54 -23.62 3.44
C ALA A 11 -45.37 -23.85 4.43
N SER A 12 -44.47 -24.76 4.07
CA SER A 12 -43.24 -25.02 4.80
C SER A 12 -42.34 -23.79 4.77
N ASN A 13 -42.17 -23.18 5.94
CA ASN A 13 -41.25 -22.08 6.20
C ASN A 13 -39.81 -22.63 6.17
N ARG A 14 -39.10 -22.53 5.05
CA ARG A 14 -37.67 -22.89 4.95
C ARG A 14 -36.80 -21.74 5.46
N THR A 15 -36.66 -21.62 6.77
CA THR A 15 -35.45 -21.06 7.38
C THR A 15 -34.36 -22.13 7.32
N LYS A 16 -33.60 -22.19 6.23
CA LYS A 16 -32.47 -23.12 6.11
C LYS A 16 -31.25 -22.48 6.78
N THR A 17 -31.19 -22.52 8.11
CA THR A 17 -29.90 -22.54 8.79
C THR A 17 -29.20 -23.80 8.31
N GLN A 18 -28.04 -23.65 7.68
CA GLN A 18 -27.26 -24.79 7.22
C GLN A 18 -26.72 -25.49 8.47
N GLU A 19 -27.46 -26.49 8.93
CA GLU A 19 -27.03 -27.37 10.02
C GLU A 19 -25.82 -28.14 9.52
N CYS A 20 -24.68 -27.94 10.17
CA CYS A 20 -23.48 -28.68 9.89
C CYS A 20 -23.68 -30.14 10.23
N GLU A 21 -23.22 -31.03 9.35
CA GLU A 21 -23.16 -32.46 9.63
C GLU A 21 -22.06 -32.76 10.67
N GLU A 22 -22.08 -33.98 11.22
CA GLU A 22 -21.04 -34.42 12.13
C GLU A 22 -19.67 -34.43 11.42
N CYS A 23 -18.67 -33.84 12.06
CA CYS A 23 -17.36 -33.67 11.46
C CYS A 23 -16.65 -35.02 11.28
N VAL A 24 -16.19 -35.30 10.05
CA VAL A 24 -15.36 -36.46 9.72
C VAL A 24 -13.98 -35.98 9.23
N PRO A 25 -12.98 -35.84 10.13
CA PRO A 25 -11.69 -35.20 9.81
C PRO A 25 -10.91 -35.86 8.67
N GLU A 26 -11.04 -37.18 8.51
CA GLU A 26 -10.33 -37.96 7.49
C GLU A 26 -10.76 -37.61 6.05
N LEU A 27 -11.93 -36.98 5.89
CA LEU A 27 -12.44 -36.54 4.60
C LEU A 27 -11.99 -35.11 4.25
N CYS A 28 -11.31 -34.42 5.18
CA CYS A 28 -10.88 -33.05 4.96
C CYS A 28 -9.74 -32.99 3.93
N PRO A 29 -9.83 -32.08 2.94
CA PRO A 29 -8.73 -31.86 2.01
C PRO A 29 -7.53 -31.28 2.76
N LEU A 30 -6.32 -31.70 2.38
CA LEU A 30 -5.09 -31.15 2.93
C LEU A 30 -4.81 -29.75 2.35
N PRO A 31 -4.79 -28.70 3.18
CA PRO A 31 -4.53 -27.35 2.69
C PRO A 31 -3.01 -27.17 2.44
N LEU A 32 -2.66 -26.62 1.27
CA LEU A 32 -1.27 -26.41 0.85
C LEU A 32 -1.00 -24.93 0.61
N GLY A 33 0.19 -24.45 1.00
CA GLY A 33 0.63 -23.09 0.69
C GLY A 33 -0.01 -21.99 1.55
N CYS A 34 -0.54 -22.32 2.73
CA CYS A 34 -1.27 -21.36 3.58
C CYS A 34 -0.35 -20.37 4.31
N ARG A 35 0.09 -19.33 3.59
CA ARG A 35 1.02 -18.31 4.10
C ARG A 35 0.47 -17.47 5.26
N ALA A 36 -0.85 -17.32 5.36
CA ALA A 36 -1.53 -16.63 6.46
C ALA A 36 -1.91 -17.56 7.63
N GLY A 37 -1.47 -18.83 7.58
CA GLY A 37 -1.89 -19.86 8.51
C GLY A 37 -3.21 -20.53 8.12
N LEU A 38 -3.75 -21.29 9.07
CA LEU A 38 -4.95 -22.10 8.87
C LEU A 38 -6.11 -21.55 9.69
N VAL A 39 -7.31 -21.61 9.10
CA VAL A 39 -8.59 -21.32 9.74
C VAL A 39 -9.49 -22.53 9.59
N GLN A 40 -10.54 -22.63 10.41
CA GLN A 40 -11.52 -23.68 10.24
C GLN A 40 -12.57 -23.27 9.20
N ASP A 41 -13.18 -24.26 8.56
CA ASP A 41 -14.35 -24.07 7.70
C ASP A 41 -15.57 -23.54 8.48
N SER A 42 -16.66 -23.27 7.77
CA SER A 42 -17.92 -22.76 8.33
C SER A 42 -18.50 -23.62 9.48
N CYS A 43 -18.14 -24.90 9.50
CA CYS A 43 -18.62 -25.91 10.43
C CYS A 43 -17.62 -26.24 11.53
N GLY A 44 -16.43 -25.63 11.51
CA GLY A 44 -15.38 -25.90 12.48
C GLY A 44 -14.67 -27.25 12.29
N CYS A 45 -14.82 -27.90 11.13
CA CYS A 45 -14.36 -29.27 10.91
C CYS A 45 -13.01 -29.32 10.19
N CYS A 46 -12.96 -28.83 8.95
CA CYS A 46 -11.77 -28.91 8.11
C CYS A 46 -10.93 -27.64 8.20
N SER A 47 -9.61 -27.82 8.19
CA SER A 47 -8.67 -26.71 8.10
C SER A 47 -8.57 -26.21 6.66
N GLN A 48 -8.66 -24.89 6.49
CA GLN A 48 -8.55 -24.19 5.21
C GLN A 48 -7.46 -23.11 5.31
N CYS A 49 -6.91 -22.70 4.17
CA CYS A 49 -6.00 -21.56 4.17
C CYS A 49 -6.76 -20.30 4.58
N ALA A 50 -6.16 -19.52 5.46
CA ALA A 50 -6.69 -18.23 5.85
C ALA A 50 -6.36 -17.14 4.81
N ASN A 51 -7.13 -16.07 4.81
CA ASN A 51 -6.92 -14.92 3.94
C ASN A 51 -5.76 -14.05 4.44
N LEU A 52 -4.96 -13.57 3.49
CA LEU A 52 -3.81 -12.69 3.66
C LEU A 52 -4.23 -11.23 3.85
N GLU A 53 -3.32 -10.40 4.35
CA GLU A 53 -3.55 -8.95 4.43
C GLU A 53 -3.89 -8.36 3.04
N GLY A 54 -5.00 -7.61 2.97
CA GLY A 54 -5.55 -7.00 1.75
C GLY A 54 -6.52 -7.89 0.96
N GLN A 55 -6.69 -9.17 1.32
CA GLN A 55 -7.71 -10.02 0.70
C GLN A 55 -9.09 -9.77 1.31
N THR A 56 -10.14 -9.97 0.51
CA THR A 56 -11.53 -9.90 0.96
C THR A 56 -11.82 -10.97 2.01
N CYS A 57 -12.77 -10.71 2.90
CA CYS A 57 -13.08 -11.60 4.01
C CYS A 57 -14.53 -11.49 4.47
N ASP A 58 -15.00 -12.54 5.13
CA ASP A 58 -16.33 -12.55 5.74
C ASP A 58 -16.28 -11.87 7.11
N LEU A 59 -17.20 -10.94 7.36
CA LEU A 59 -17.31 -10.26 8.64
C LEU A 59 -17.77 -11.21 9.75
N GLY A 60 -17.07 -11.16 10.89
CA GLY A 60 -17.34 -12.00 12.05
C GLY A 60 -16.50 -13.27 12.08
N GLN A 61 -17.09 -14.37 12.55
CA GLN A 61 -16.38 -15.64 12.78
C GLN A 61 -16.87 -16.77 11.86
N ARG A 62 -17.78 -16.48 10.92
CA ARG A 62 -18.34 -17.49 10.02
C ARG A 62 -17.71 -17.34 8.65
N ASN A 63 -17.07 -18.41 8.20
CA ASN A 63 -16.60 -18.59 6.83
C ASN A 63 -17.83 -18.89 5.95
N VAL A 64 -18.33 -17.92 5.21
CA VAL A 64 -19.58 -18.05 4.43
C VAL A 64 -19.29 -18.01 2.93
N TYR A 65 -18.43 -17.10 2.50
CA TYR A 65 -18.18 -16.87 1.08
C TYR A 65 -16.71 -16.51 0.80
N TYR A 66 -16.21 -15.44 1.42
CA TYR A 66 -14.86 -14.95 1.17
C TYR A 66 -13.79 -15.62 2.04
N GLY A 67 -14.18 -16.25 3.16
CA GLY A 67 -13.24 -16.88 4.09
C GLY A 67 -12.84 -15.99 5.25
N LEU A 68 -12.08 -16.58 6.18
CA LEU A 68 -11.61 -15.92 7.39
C LEU A 68 -10.17 -15.45 7.24
N CYS A 69 -9.86 -14.32 7.87
CA CYS A 69 -8.51 -13.80 7.94
C CYS A 69 -7.58 -14.68 8.77
N GLY A 70 -6.30 -14.66 8.41
CA GLY A 70 -5.25 -15.39 9.11
C GLY A 70 -4.91 -14.87 10.50
N GLU A 71 -3.95 -15.53 11.12
CA GLU A 71 -3.49 -15.15 12.46
C GLU A 71 -2.88 -13.73 12.45
N ASN A 72 -3.24 -12.92 13.44
CA ASN A 72 -2.91 -11.49 13.54
C ASN A 72 -3.58 -10.58 12.50
N LEU A 73 -4.61 -11.05 11.81
CA LEU A 73 -5.41 -10.25 10.90
C LEU A 73 -6.84 -10.10 11.44
N GLU A 74 -7.49 -8.99 11.09
CA GLU A 74 -8.88 -8.71 11.41
C GLU A 74 -9.62 -8.26 10.14
N CYS A 75 -10.82 -8.81 9.93
CA CYS A 75 -11.66 -8.44 8.80
C CYS A 75 -12.35 -7.09 9.06
N LYS A 76 -12.04 -6.07 8.26
CA LYS A 76 -12.56 -4.71 8.42
C LYS A 76 -13.16 -4.20 7.12
N LEU A 77 -14.30 -3.51 7.24
CA LEU A 77 -14.88 -2.75 6.13
C LEU A 77 -13.97 -1.59 5.78
N ASP A 78 -13.58 -1.49 4.51
CA ASP A 78 -12.96 -0.27 4.02
C ASP A 78 -14.02 0.83 3.92
N ARG A 79 -13.78 1.96 4.58
CA ARG A 79 -14.67 3.13 4.57
C ARG A 79 -14.08 4.27 3.72
N SER A 80 -13.04 4.00 2.95
CA SER A 80 -12.30 5.03 2.22
C SER A 80 -12.99 5.51 0.94
N ASP A 81 -13.97 4.78 0.39
CA ASP A 81 -14.69 5.23 -0.81
C ASP A 81 -15.96 6.03 -0.45
N GLY A 82 -15.74 7.32 -0.23
CA GLY A 82 -16.78 8.31 -0.44
C GLY A 82 -17.03 8.49 -1.93
N ALA A 83 -18.23 8.09 -2.37
CA ALA A 83 -18.80 8.23 -3.72
C ALA A 83 -18.50 7.06 -4.68
N ASP A 84 -19.25 5.97 -4.55
CA ASP A 84 -20.26 5.53 -5.52
C ASP A 84 -21.01 4.32 -4.93
N LEU A 85 -22.09 3.88 -5.58
CA LEU A 85 -23.10 2.91 -5.11
C LEU A 85 -22.58 1.46 -4.93
N GLU A 86 -21.32 1.25 -4.57
CA GLU A 86 -20.74 -0.08 -4.34
C GLU A 86 -20.71 -0.38 -2.83
N GLU A 87 -21.21 -1.55 -2.44
CA GLU A 87 -21.19 -1.98 -1.04
C GLU A 87 -19.73 -2.05 -0.55
N PRO A 88 -19.38 -1.44 0.59
CA PRO A 88 -17.99 -1.42 1.06
C PRO A 88 -17.49 -2.84 1.29
N GLU A 89 -16.41 -3.21 0.61
CA GLU A 89 -15.82 -4.54 0.74
C GLU A 89 -15.02 -4.65 2.05
N ALA A 90 -15.17 -5.77 2.74
CA ALA A 90 -14.38 -6.07 3.93
C ALA A 90 -13.07 -6.77 3.56
N GLN A 91 -11.96 -6.31 4.12
CA GLN A 91 -10.63 -6.85 3.85
C GLN A 91 -9.87 -7.19 5.14
N CYS A 92 -8.95 -8.15 5.05
CA CYS A 92 -8.08 -8.52 6.15
C CYS A 92 -7.00 -7.45 6.38
N VAL A 93 -6.95 -6.90 7.59
CA VAL A 93 -5.99 -5.88 8.00
C VAL A 93 -5.13 -6.38 9.15
N CYS A 94 -3.81 -6.16 9.11
CA CYS A 94 -2.93 -6.61 10.18
C CYS A 94 -3.19 -5.85 11.48
N LEU A 95 -3.36 -6.61 12.57
CA LEU A 95 -3.65 -6.10 13.91
C LEU A 95 -2.51 -5.24 14.48
N SER A 96 -1.27 -5.50 14.06
CA SER A 96 -0.08 -4.80 14.57
C SER A 96 0.75 -4.23 13.44
N GLN A 97 0.81 -2.90 13.35
CA GLN A 97 1.64 -2.17 12.38
C GLN A 97 3.07 -1.94 12.88
N LYS A 98 3.60 -2.85 13.70
CA LYS A 98 4.97 -2.79 14.23
C LYS A 98 5.95 -3.30 13.18
N THR A 99 6.90 -2.46 12.82
CA THR A 99 7.94 -2.79 11.85
C THR A 99 9.01 -3.68 12.46
N LEU A 100 9.49 -4.64 11.69
CA LEU A 100 10.44 -5.68 12.09
C LEU A 100 11.61 -5.74 11.08
N CYS A 101 12.79 -6.07 11.57
CA CYS A 101 13.97 -6.29 10.74
C CYS A 101 14.26 -7.78 10.69
N GLY A 102 14.18 -8.36 9.50
CA GLY A 102 14.50 -9.76 9.29
C GLY A 102 16.00 -10.01 9.28
N SER A 103 16.38 -11.23 9.66
CA SER A 103 17.75 -11.74 9.53
C SER A 103 18.25 -11.82 8.07
N ASP A 104 17.34 -11.69 7.11
CA ASP A 104 17.61 -11.54 5.66
C ASP A 104 17.94 -10.10 5.25
N GLY A 105 17.94 -9.15 6.19
CA GLY A 105 18.14 -7.72 5.92
C GLY A 105 16.90 -7.01 5.38
N GLN A 106 15.77 -7.71 5.25
CA GLN A 106 14.52 -7.13 4.78
C GLN A 106 13.75 -6.50 5.94
N THR A 107 13.26 -5.28 5.70
CA THR A 107 12.32 -4.65 6.62
C THR A 107 10.91 -5.12 6.33
N TYR A 108 10.24 -5.66 7.34
CA TYR A 108 8.85 -6.09 7.31
C TYR A 108 7.97 -5.03 7.98
N MET A 109 6.98 -4.50 7.27
CA MET A 109 6.18 -3.36 7.76
C MET A 109 5.33 -3.71 8.98
N ASN A 110 4.93 -4.97 9.08
CA ASN A 110 4.12 -5.52 10.15
C ASN A 110 4.42 -7.01 10.36
N ILE A 111 3.85 -7.58 11.43
CA ILE A 111 4.03 -9.01 11.78
C ILE A 111 3.42 -9.94 10.72
N CYS A 112 2.35 -9.51 10.03
CA CYS A 112 1.67 -10.33 9.03
C CYS A 112 2.56 -10.55 7.81
N LYS A 113 3.21 -9.50 7.29
CA LYS A 113 4.20 -9.60 6.20
C LYS A 113 5.42 -10.42 6.57
N TYR A 114 5.88 -10.33 7.82
CA TYR A 114 6.92 -11.23 8.30
C TYR A 114 6.46 -12.71 8.27
N LYS A 115 5.28 -13.01 8.80
CA LYS A 115 4.76 -14.39 8.83
C LYS A 115 4.60 -14.99 7.45
N GLU A 116 4.14 -14.21 6.48
CA GLU A 116 4.07 -14.62 5.07
C GLU A 116 5.44 -15.05 4.52
N ALA A 117 6.50 -14.29 4.82
CA ALA A 117 7.86 -14.61 4.40
C ALA A 117 8.46 -15.79 5.20
N ALA A 118 8.23 -15.85 6.50
CA ALA A 118 8.69 -16.92 7.38
C ALA A 118 8.07 -18.28 7.01
N TYR A 119 6.86 -18.31 6.45
CA TYR A 119 6.28 -19.53 5.87
C TYR A 119 7.17 -20.13 4.78
N SER A 120 7.72 -19.28 3.91
CA SER A 120 8.60 -19.72 2.82
C SER A 120 10.05 -19.90 3.27
N ASN A 121 10.43 -19.29 4.40
CA ASN A 121 11.76 -19.36 4.98
C ASN A 121 11.69 -19.60 6.51
N PRO A 122 11.59 -20.87 6.95
CA PRO A 122 11.40 -21.21 8.37
C PRO A 122 12.55 -20.77 9.30
N GLY A 123 13.73 -20.45 8.76
CA GLY A 123 14.87 -19.96 9.53
C GLY A 123 14.92 -18.44 9.69
N LEU A 124 13.92 -17.71 9.17
CA LEU A 124 13.87 -16.25 9.23
C LEU A 124 13.57 -15.80 10.66
N ASN A 125 14.53 -15.11 11.27
CA ASN A 125 14.36 -14.46 12.58
C ASN A 125 14.12 -12.97 12.39
N VAL A 126 13.54 -12.30 13.41
CA VAL A 126 13.30 -10.86 13.40
C VAL A 126 13.76 -10.17 14.67
N SER A 127 14.15 -8.91 14.53
CA SER A 127 14.35 -7.95 15.61
C SER A 127 13.36 -6.78 15.51
N ASP A 128 13.22 -6.05 16.60
CA ASP A 128 12.34 -4.88 16.67
C ASP A 128 12.87 -3.70 15.84
N GLY A 129 11.96 -3.07 15.08
CA GLY A 129 12.26 -1.90 14.25
C GLY A 129 12.71 -2.26 12.83
N PRO A 130 12.82 -1.28 11.93
CA PRO A 130 13.28 -1.49 10.56
C PRO A 130 14.77 -1.86 10.50
N CYS A 131 15.17 -2.50 9.41
CA CYS A 131 16.58 -2.76 9.15
C CYS A 131 17.31 -1.46 8.83
N ARG A 132 18.50 -1.31 9.42
CA ARG A 132 19.38 -0.19 9.12
C ARG A 132 19.91 -0.32 7.70
N THR A 133 19.69 0.69 6.87
CA THR A 133 20.08 0.68 5.45
C THR A 133 20.50 2.06 4.97
N VAL A 134 21.34 2.08 3.94
CA VAL A 134 21.51 3.28 3.10
C VAL A 134 20.17 3.73 2.52
N PRO A 135 19.99 5.01 2.15
CA PRO A 135 18.74 5.47 1.59
C PRO A 135 18.46 4.79 0.25
N ILE A 136 17.20 4.45 0.01
CA ILE A 136 16.73 3.78 -1.21
C ILE A 136 15.65 4.64 -1.84
N ILE A 137 15.86 5.06 -3.09
CA ILE A 137 14.85 5.81 -3.85
C ILE A 137 13.78 4.83 -4.31
N LYS A 138 12.57 4.95 -3.76
CA LYS A 138 11.38 4.16 -4.11
C LYS A 138 10.71 4.72 -5.35
N VAL A 139 10.56 6.03 -5.42
CA VAL A 139 10.02 6.74 -6.58
C VAL A 139 11.02 7.82 -6.98
N PRO A 140 11.75 7.63 -8.10
CA PRO A 140 12.64 8.65 -8.63
C PRO A 140 11.84 9.80 -9.27
N PRO A 141 12.41 11.01 -9.37
CA PRO A 141 11.77 12.07 -10.13
C PRO A 141 11.64 11.71 -11.60
N HIS A 142 10.53 12.12 -12.20
CA HIS A 142 10.22 11.88 -13.60
C HIS A 142 10.54 13.09 -14.47
N ASN A 143 10.93 12.85 -15.72
CA ASN A 143 11.16 13.92 -16.69
C ASN A 143 9.85 14.66 -16.99
N LEU A 144 9.94 15.98 -17.14
CA LEU A 144 8.80 16.85 -17.41
C LEU A 144 9.10 17.75 -18.61
N VAL A 145 8.08 18.00 -19.43
CA VAL A 145 8.11 19.00 -20.51
C VAL A 145 6.87 19.86 -20.42
N ASN A 146 7.03 21.15 -20.17
CA ASN A 146 5.93 22.09 -19.99
C ASN A 146 6.18 23.41 -20.73
N ALA A 147 5.19 24.28 -20.76
CA ALA A 147 5.29 25.61 -21.36
C ALA A 147 5.74 26.67 -20.34
N THR A 148 6.31 27.76 -20.85
CA THR A 148 6.69 28.93 -20.06
C THR A 148 5.48 29.46 -19.27
N GLY A 149 5.69 29.78 -17.99
CA GLY A 149 4.66 30.25 -17.05
C GLY A 149 3.95 29.13 -16.28
N SER A 150 4.24 27.86 -16.56
CA SER A 150 3.64 26.74 -15.81
C SER A 150 4.20 26.62 -14.38
N SER A 151 3.40 26.09 -13.46
CA SER A 151 3.88 25.60 -12.16
C SER A 151 4.14 24.10 -12.25
N ILE A 152 5.32 23.66 -11.83
CA ILE A 152 5.77 22.26 -11.93
C ILE A 152 6.30 21.77 -10.59
N ALA A 153 6.21 20.44 -10.38
CA ALA A 153 6.77 19.80 -9.21
C ALA A 153 7.45 18.47 -9.58
N PHE A 154 8.67 18.27 -9.14
CA PHE A 154 9.32 16.96 -9.11
C PHE A 154 9.03 16.28 -7.77
N LEU A 155 8.86 14.96 -7.79
CA LEU A 155 8.71 14.13 -6.59
C LEU A 155 9.90 13.18 -6.46
N CYS A 156 10.41 13.00 -5.25
CA CYS A 156 11.40 11.99 -4.91
C CYS A 156 10.99 11.31 -3.61
N GLU A 157 10.69 10.02 -3.65
CA GLU A 157 10.31 9.23 -2.47
C GLU A 157 11.44 8.29 -2.08
N VAL A 158 11.81 8.33 -0.81
CA VAL A 158 12.98 7.66 -0.28
C VAL A 158 12.61 6.87 0.96
N PHE A 159 13.01 5.60 1.01
CA PHE A 159 13.00 4.80 2.22
C PHE A 159 14.40 4.81 2.85
N ALA A 160 14.51 5.08 4.16
CA ALA A 160 15.79 5.00 4.86
C ALA A 160 15.61 4.80 6.36
N PHE A 161 16.48 3.97 6.95
CA PHE A 161 16.62 3.90 8.40
C PHE A 161 18.11 3.89 8.81
N PRO A 162 18.59 4.88 9.57
CA PRO A 162 17.88 6.09 10.01
C PRO A 162 17.39 6.98 8.87
N MET A 163 16.42 7.86 9.17
CA MET A 163 15.80 8.79 8.21
C MET A 163 16.87 9.58 7.45
N ALA A 164 16.69 9.69 6.15
CA ALA A 164 17.61 10.42 5.27
C ALA A 164 17.25 11.91 5.20
N LEU A 165 18.28 12.75 5.00
CA LEU A 165 18.11 14.11 4.48
C LEU A 165 18.05 14.04 2.96
N VAL A 166 17.09 14.76 2.36
CA VAL A 166 16.97 14.89 0.90
C VAL A 166 17.26 16.32 0.48
N GLU A 167 18.18 16.45 -0.47
CA GLU A 167 18.59 17.71 -1.09
C GLU A 167 18.32 17.66 -2.60
N TRP A 168 17.97 18.82 -3.16
CA TRP A 168 17.81 19.00 -4.60
C TRP A 168 18.91 19.86 -5.17
N ARG A 169 19.42 19.49 -6.35
CA ARG A 169 20.41 20.26 -7.11
C ARG A 169 20.00 20.34 -8.57
N LYS A 170 20.46 21.40 -9.24
CA LYS A 170 20.41 21.51 -10.71
C LYS A 170 21.81 21.33 -11.25
N ASP A 171 21.98 20.46 -12.24
CA ASP A 171 23.29 20.20 -12.85
C ASP A 171 23.91 21.48 -13.42
N GLY A 172 25.22 21.64 -13.20
CA GLY A 172 25.96 22.86 -13.52
C GLY A 172 25.84 23.98 -12.48
N LYS A 173 25.07 23.79 -11.39
CA LYS A 173 25.05 24.66 -10.22
C LYS A 173 25.46 23.88 -8.97
N GLU A 174 26.41 24.43 -8.20
CA GLU A 174 26.86 23.82 -6.93
C GLU A 174 25.91 24.06 -5.75
N VAL A 175 24.94 24.95 -5.92
CA VAL A 175 24.02 25.40 -4.87
C VAL A 175 22.89 24.38 -4.67
N ILE A 176 22.59 24.07 -3.41
CA ILE A 176 21.42 23.28 -3.01
C ILE A 176 20.16 24.14 -3.18
N LEU A 177 19.15 23.61 -3.87
CA LEU A 177 17.87 24.28 -4.07
C LEU A 177 17.05 24.30 -2.76
N PRO A 178 16.24 25.36 -2.51
CA PRO A 178 15.91 26.45 -3.43
C PRO A 178 16.98 27.56 -3.56
N GLY A 179 18.00 27.57 -2.71
CA GLY A 179 19.00 28.64 -2.68
C GLY A 179 18.35 30.00 -2.38
N ASP A 180 18.73 31.03 -3.14
CA ASP A 180 18.17 32.39 -3.06
C ASP A 180 17.05 32.65 -4.10
N ASP A 181 16.54 31.59 -4.75
CA ASP A 181 15.62 31.72 -5.88
C ASP A 181 14.15 31.73 -5.44
N PRO A 182 13.43 32.86 -5.51
CA PRO A 182 12.11 33.01 -4.87
C PRO A 182 10.99 32.22 -5.55
N HIS A 183 11.14 31.84 -6.82
CA HIS A 183 10.16 31.02 -7.53
C HIS A 183 10.40 29.50 -7.39
N ILE A 184 11.46 29.09 -6.69
CA ILE A 184 11.76 27.68 -6.38
C ILE A 184 11.45 27.42 -4.91
N SER A 185 10.79 26.31 -4.61
CA SER A 185 10.62 25.84 -3.24
C SER A 185 10.87 24.35 -3.12
N VAL A 186 11.38 23.92 -1.96
CA VAL A 186 11.56 22.51 -1.62
C VAL A 186 10.76 22.20 -0.37
N GLN A 187 9.94 21.16 -0.43
CA GLN A 187 9.18 20.66 0.71
C GLN A 187 9.49 19.19 0.92
N SER A 188 9.78 18.80 2.15
CA SER A 188 10.00 17.40 2.52
C SER A 188 9.05 17.03 3.66
N ARG A 189 8.27 15.96 3.48
CA ARG A 189 7.34 15.43 4.49
C ARG A 189 7.50 13.92 4.61
N GLY A 190 7.00 13.37 5.72
CA GLY A 190 6.88 11.91 5.85
C GLY A 190 6.13 11.33 4.64
N GLY A 191 6.66 10.24 4.11
CA GLY A 191 6.09 9.55 2.95
C GLY A 191 4.81 8.78 3.28
N PRO A 192 4.25 8.06 2.30
CA PRO A 192 3.01 7.31 2.47
C PRO A 192 3.15 6.17 3.49
N GLN A 193 4.35 5.61 3.65
CA GLN A 193 4.64 4.56 4.63
C GLN A 193 5.64 5.03 5.71
N LYS A 194 5.73 4.26 6.80
CA LYS A 194 6.70 4.52 7.87
C LYS A 194 8.12 4.43 7.33
N TYR A 195 8.98 5.35 7.79
CA TYR A 195 10.39 5.45 7.38
C TYR A 195 10.59 5.80 5.90
N GLU A 196 9.51 6.21 5.23
CA GLU A 196 9.59 6.87 3.93
C GLU A 196 9.54 8.39 4.11
N LEU A 197 10.18 9.09 3.19
CA LEU A 197 10.22 10.53 3.07
C LEU A 197 9.89 10.88 1.62
N SER A 198 8.90 11.74 1.43
CA SER A 198 8.58 12.30 0.12
C SER A 198 9.08 13.75 0.08
N SER A 199 9.89 14.08 -0.92
CA SER A 199 10.43 15.41 -1.15
C SER A 199 9.96 15.94 -2.49
N TRP A 200 9.48 17.17 -2.50
CA TRP A 200 8.99 17.87 -3.68
C TRP A 200 9.86 19.09 -3.95
N LEU A 201 10.30 19.24 -5.19
CA LEU A 201 10.90 20.45 -5.72
C LEU A 201 9.89 21.12 -6.64
N GLN A 202 9.38 22.28 -6.24
CA GLN A 202 8.41 23.06 -6.97
C GLN A 202 9.08 24.27 -7.64
N ILE A 203 8.73 24.54 -8.89
CA ILE A 203 9.16 25.71 -9.65
C ILE A 203 7.91 26.40 -10.17
N GLU A 204 7.70 27.64 -9.73
CA GLU A 204 6.59 28.49 -10.14
C GLU A 204 7.00 29.38 -11.32
N GLU A 205 6.02 29.74 -12.17
CA GLU A 205 6.24 30.60 -13.34
C GLU A 205 7.44 30.16 -14.20
N ALA A 206 7.53 28.86 -14.51
CA ALA A 206 8.71 28.26 -15.12
C ALA A 206 9.14 28.97 -16.41
N SER A 207 10.44 29.20 -16.56
CA SER A 207 11.07 29.88 -17.69
C SER A 207 11.95 28.92 -18.49
N GLN A 208 12.38 29.33 -19.69
CA GLN A 208 13.34 28.54 -20.47
C GLN A 208 14.67 28.31 -19.72
N MET A 209 15.06 29.23 -18.84
CA MET A 209 16.27 29.12 -18.01
C MET A 209 16.17 28.04 -16.94
N ASP A 210 14.96 27.59 -16.61
CA ASP A 210 14.72 26.50 -15.68
C ASP A 210 14.95 25.14 -16.32
N SER A 211 14.95 25.05 -17.65
CA SER A 211 15.34 23.83 -18.36
C SER A 211 16.70 23.32 -17.89
N GLY A 212 16.83 22.00 -17.75
CA GLY A 212 18.04 21.36 -17.28
C GLY A 212 17.78 20.06 -16.54
N THR A 213 18.84 19.49 -15.96
CA THR A 213 18.77 18.24 -15.21
C THR A 213 18.75 18.54 -13.71
N TYR A 214 17.73 18.03 -13.03
CA TYR A 214 17.53 18.15 -11.60
C TYR A 214 17.89 16.82 -10.93
N ARG A 215 18.60 16.87 -9.82
CA ARG A 215 19.04 15.70 -9.05
C ARG A 215 18.49 15.75 -7.64
N CYS A 216 17.77 14.70 -7.24
CA CYS A 216 17.45 14.40 -5.86
C CYS A 216 18.59 13.59 -5.26
N ILE A 217 19.12 14.01 -4.11
CA ILE A 217 20.20 13.33 -3.38
C ILE A 217 19.71 13.04 -1.97
N ALA A 218 19.66 11.76 -1.60
CA ALA A 218 19.27 11.32 -0.27
C ALA A 218 20.49 10.79 0.50
N ARG A 219 20.68 11.23 1.75
CA ARG A 219 21.83 10.88 2.57
C ARG A 219 21.44 10.55 4.01
N ASN A 220 22.02 9.48 4.56
CA ASN A 220 22.04 9.21 5.99
C ASN A 220 23.46 8.83 6.44
N GLU A 221 23.61 8.42 7.70
CA GLU A 221 24.92 8.04 8.26
C GLU A 221 25.56 6.79 7.64
N LEU A 222 24.79 5.98 6.90
CA LEU A 222 25.27 4.76 6.26
C LEU A 222 25.71 5.00 4.81
N GLY A 223 25.23 6.06 4.17
CA GLY A 223 25.56 6.35 2.78
C GLY A 223 24.63 7.35 2.11
N HIS A 224 24.66 7.35 0.79
CA HIS A 224 23.82 8.23 -0.03
C HIS A 224 23.44 7.57 -1.35
N VAL A 225 22.36 8.04 -1.94
CA VAL A 225 21.85 7.65 -3.25
C VAL A 225 21.35 8.90 -3.97
N SER A 226 21.27 8.86 -5.30
CA SER A 226 20.71 9.96 -6.08
C SER A 226 19.99 9.47 -7.32
N ALA A 227 19.02 10.26 -7.77
CA ALA A 227 18.32 10.07 -9.04
C ALA A 227 18.10 11.43 -9.72
N THR A 228 17.95 11.41 -11.05
CA THR A 228 17.87 12.61 -11.87
C THR A 228 16.62 12.64 -12.74
N ALA A 229 16.10 13.83 -12.98
CA ALA A 229 15.05 14.10 -13.97
C ALA A 229 15.43 15.31 -14.84
N ILE A 230 14.92 15.33 -16.07
CA ILE A 230 15.13 16.40 -17.03
C ILE A 230 13.86 17.26 -17.08
N LEU A 231 14.05 18.58 -17.00
CA LEU A 231 13.03 19.58 -17.29
C LEU A 231 13.27 20.19 -18.67
N GLY A 232 12.26 20.16 -19.53
CA GLY A 232 12.19 21.00 -20.73
C GLY A 232 11.10 22.05 -20.60
N VAL A 233 11.43 23.33 -20.75
CA VAL A 233 10.44 24.42 -20.79
C VAL A 233 10.38 25.00 -22.20
N LEU A 234 9.24 24.82 -22.85
CA LEU A 234 8.97 25.35 -24.19
C LEU A 234 8.54 26.83 -24.10
N PRO A 235 8.88 27.67 -25.08
CA PRO A 235 8.37 29.03 -25.16
C PRO A 235 6.83 29.01 -25.23
N SER A 236 6.18 29.99 -24.58
CA SER A 236 4.74 30.17 -24.75
C SER A 236 4.43 30.41 -26.22
N GLY A 237 3.53 29.59 -26.78
CA GLY A 237 3.18 29.68 -28.19
C GLY A 237 2.62 31.05 -28.51
N LYS A 238 3.38 31.90 -29.21
CA LYS A 238 2.77 32.96 -30.01
C LYS A 238 1.91 32.25 -31.04
N SER A 239 0.61 32.55 -31.07
CA SER A 239 -0.26 32.23 -32.20
C SER A 239 0.44 32.66 -33.48
N TYR A 240 0.94 31.71 -34.26
CA TYR A 240 1.41 31.99 -35.61
C TYR A 240 0.18 32.26 -36.45
N THR A 241 -0.29 33.51 -36.46
CA THR A 241 -1.24 33.96 -37.47
C THR A 241 -0.50 33.97 -38.79
N LEU A 242 -0.75 32.96 -39.63
CA LEU A 242 -0.35 32.98 -41.02
C LEU A 242 -1.12 34.12 -41.70
N SER A 243 -0.44 35.23 -41.97
CA SER A 243 -0.90 36.32 -42.83
C SER A 243 -0.53 36.06 -44.27
#